data_AF-X0UFK5-F1
#
_entry.id   AF-X0UFK5-F1
#
_cell.length_a   1.000
_cell.length_b   1.000
_cell.length_c   1.000
_cell.angle_alpha   90.00
_cell.angle_beta   90.00
_cell.angle_gamma   90.00
#
_symmetry.space_group_name_H-M   'P 1'
#
loop_
_entity.id
_entity.type
_entity.pdbx_description
1 polymer ?
#
loop_
_entity_poly.entity_id
_entity_poly.type
_entity_poly.pdbx_seq_one_letter_code
_entity_poly.pdbx_strand_id
1 'polypeptide(L)' 'MKAEEKARWIAERLHDRYGQISVAKRDPLEMLIRTILSQNTNDNNSERAYRVLIERFGNFAAVKNAKVDE' A
#
# COMPACT_ATOMS: atom_id res chain seq x y z
N MET A 1 -16.49 -27.40 -12.06
CA MET A 1 -16.87 -26.27 -11.17
C MET A 1 -17.06 -25.04 -12.03
N LYS A 2 -18.10 -24.24 -11.76
CA LYS A 2 -18.29 -22.91 -12.35
C LYS A 2 -17.23 -21.94 -11.80
N ALA A 3 -17.00 -20.82 -12.50
CA ALA A 3 -15.98 -19.83 -12.09
C ALA A 3 -16.19 -19.31 -10.66
N GLU A 4 -17.44 -19.03 -10.29
CA GLU A 4 -17.81 -18.57 -8.94
C GLU A 4 -17.54 -19.63 -7.85
N GLU A 5 -17.87 -20.89 -8.13
CA GLU A 5 -17.60 -22.02 -7.21
C GLU A 5 -16.09 -22.18 -6.99
N LYS A 6 -15.29 -22.05 -8.06
CA LYS A 6 -13.84 -22.12 -7.97
C LYS A 6 -13.26 -20.95 -7.19
N ALA A 7 -13.74 -19.73 -7.41
CA ALA A 7 -13.28 -18.55 -6.68
C ALA A 7 -13.57 -18.67 -5.18
N ARG A 8 -14.77 -19.16 -4.81
CA ARG A 8 -15.13 -19.42 -3.42
C ARG A 8 -14.23 -20.48 -2.78
N TRP A 9 -14.02 -21.61 -3.47
CA TRP A 9 -13.14 -22.67 -3.00
C TRP A 9 -11.69 -22.19 -2.77
N ILE A 10 -11.16 -21.33 -3.65
CA ILE A 10 -9.83 -20.71 -3.46
C ILE A 10 -9.83 -19.78 -2.24
N ALA A 11 -10.83 -18.91 -2.12
CA ALA A 11 -10.92 -17.95 -1.03
C ALA A 11 -10.98 -18.65 0.34
N GLU A 12 -11.76 -19.73 0.44
CA GLU A 12 -11.83 -20.58 1.64
C GLU A 12 -10.44 -21.16 2.00
N ARG A 13 -9.72 -21.73 1.02
CA ARG A 13 -8.36 -22.26 1.27
C ARG A 13 -7.35 -21.20 1.68
N LEU A 14 -7.45 -19.99 1.11
CA LEU A 14 -6.60 -18.87 1.52
C LEU A 14 -6.94 -18.45 2.96
N HIS A 15 -8.22 -18.39 3.32
CA HIS A 15 -8.64 -18.08 4.67
C HIS A 15 -8.20 -19.15 5.68
N ASP A 16 -8.36 -20.44 5.35
CA ASP A 16 -7.91 -21.55 6.18
C ASP A 16 -6.39 -21.48 6.46
N ARG A 17 -5.60 -21.05 5.47
CA ARG A 17 -4.13 -21.00 5.55
C ARG A 17 -3.59 -19.74 6.22
N TYR A 18 -4.17 -18.58 5.92
CA TYR A 18 -3.63 -17.27 6.31
C TYR A 18 -4.46 -16.56 7.37
N GLY A 19 -5.65 -17.08 7.69
CA GLY A 19 -6.57 -16.50 8.66
C GLY A 19 -7.30 -15.26 8.12
N GLN A 20 -7.86 -14.50 9.06
CA GLN A 20 -8.55 -13.25 8.75
C GLN A 20 -7.53 -12.13 8.51
N ILE A 21 -7.66 -11.45 7.37
CA ILE A 21 -6.84 -10.28 7.08
C ILE A 21 -7.31 -9.13 7.97
N SER A 22 -6.43 -8.67 8.86
CA SER A 22 -6.64 -7.41 9.58
C SER A 22 -6.13 -6.26 8.72
N VAL A 23 -7.04 -5.45 8.18
CA VAL A 23 -6.69 -4.23 7.48
C VAL A 23 -6.67 -3.09 8.50
N ALA A 24 -5.47 -2.63 8.87
CA ALA A 24 -5.33 -1.46 9.71
C ALA A 24 -5.93 -0.24 9.00
N LYS A 25 -6.76 0.54 9.71
CA LYS A 25 -7.15 1.87 9.24
C LYS A 25 -5.89 2.73 9.16
N ARG A 26 -5.55 3.17 7.96
CA ARG A 26 -4.51 4.17 7.71
C ARG A 26 -5.16 5.48 7.31
N ASP A 27 -4.44 6.57 7.52
CA ASP A 27 -4.83 7.86 6.96
C ASP A 27 -4.98 7.73 5.42
N PRO A 28 -6.10 8.18 4.83
CA PRO A 28 -6.35 8.02 3.39
C PRO A 28 -5.29 8.69 2.51
N LEU A 29 -4.73 9.81 2.95
CA LEU A 29 -3.68 10.51 2.20
C LEU A 29 -2.36 9.73 2.26
N GLU A 30 -1.98 9.22 3.45
CA GLU A 30 -0.84 8.29 3.57
C GLU A 30 -1.01 7.08 2.63
N MET A 31 -2.20 6.48 2.61
CA MET A 31 -2.49 5.33 1.75
C MET A 31 -2.35 5.66 0.27
N LEU A 32 -2.87 6.81 -0.17
CA LEU A 32 -2.75 7.28 -1.55
C LEU A 32 -1.27 7.46 -1.94
N ILE A 33 -0.49 8.15 -1.11
CA ILE A 33 0.93 8.41 -1.38
C ILE A 33 1.71 7.09 -1.47
N ARG A 34 1.48 6.15 -0.55
CA ARG A 34 2.11 4.81 -0.60
C ARG A 34 1.73 4.04 -1.86
N THR A 35 0.49 4.15 -2.31
CA THR A 35 -0.01 3.50 -3.54
C THR A 35 0.63 4.10 -4.81
N ILE A 36 0.89 5.40 -4.82
CA ILE A 36 1.63 6.06 -5.91
C ILE A 36 3.09 5.57 -5.92
N LEU A 37 3.74 5.53 -4.76
CA LEU A 37 5.13 5.08 -4.63
C LEU A 37 5.32 3.60 -4.97
N SER A 38 4.27 2.78 -4.90
CA SER A 38 4.35 1.36 -5.24
C SER A 38 4.23 1.06 -6.73
N GLN A 39 3.89 2.03 -7.56
CA GLN A 39 3.77 1.82 -9.00
C GLN A 39 5.14 1.45 -9.58
N ASN A 40 5.16 0.38 -10.38
CA ASN A 40 6.35 -0.12 -11.09
C ASN A 40 7.56 -0.44 -10.17
N THR A 41 7.34 -0.84 -8.92
CA THR A 41 8.40 -1.24 -7.98
C THR A 41 7.94 -2.35 -7.01
N ASN A 42 8.73 -2.65 -5.98
CA ASN A 42 8.41 -3.65 -4.96
C ASN A 42 8.16 -3.02 -3.57
N ASP A 43 7.63 -3.81 -2.64
CA ASP A 43 7.25 -3.34 -1.29
C ASP A 43 8.42 -2.73 -0.51
N ASN A 44 9.61 -3.34 -0.59
CA ASN A 44 10.81 -2.84 0.10
C ASN A 44 11.22 -1.45 -0.41
N ASN A 45 11.18 -1.26 -1.72
CA ASN A 45 11.50 0.03 -2.35
C ASN A 45 10.43 1.08 -2.04
N SER A 46 9.15 0.70 -2.09
CA SER A 46 8.01 1.58 -1.78
C SER A 46 8.07 2.07 -0.34
N GLU A 47 8.33 1.16 0.60
CA GLU A 47 8.47 1.49 2.02
C GLU A 47 9.67 2.42 2.26
N ARG A 48 10.81 2.12 1.64
CA ARG A 48 11.99 2.98 1.73
C ARG A 48 11.71 4.39 1.18
N ALA A 49 11.06 4.49 0.02
CA ALA A 49 10.70 5.77 -0.58
C ALA A 49 9.76 6.58 0.32
N TYR A 50 8.75 5.93 0.90
CA TYR A 50 7.84 6.57 1.84
C TYR A 50 8.59 7.12 3.07
N ARG A 51 9.44 6.30 3.71
CA ARG A 51 10.23 6.75 4.87
C ARG A 51 11.10 7.95 4.54
N VAL A 52 11.84 7.90 3.42
CA VAL A 52 12.69 9.01 2.97
C VAL A 52 11.88 10.28 2.72
N LEU A 53 10.68 10.16 2.12
CA LEU A 53 9.81 11.31 1.87
C LEU A 53 9.38 11.98 3.19
N ILE A 54 8.96 11.18 4.18
CA ILE A 54 8.52 11.71 5.48
C ILE A 54 9.70 12.24 6.30
N GLU A 55 10.84 11.54 6.31
CA GLU A 55 12.05 12.00 6.99
C GLU A 55 12.56 13.32 6.41
N ARG A 56 12.49 13.50 5.09
CA ARG A 56 12.96 14.71 4.40
C ARG A 56 12.03 15.91 4.60
N PHE A 57 10.71 15.72 4.48
CA PHE A 57 9.76 16.84 4.45
C PHE A 57 8.92 16.99 5.73
N GLY A 58 8.90 15.99 6.61
CA GLY A 58 8.16 16.00 7.89
C GLY A 58 6.65 15.87 7.77
N ASN A 59 6.02 16.47 6.76
CA ASN A 59 4.58 16.36 6.49
C ASN A 59 4.22 16.57 5.01
N PHE A 60 3.01 16.16 4.62
CA PHE A 60 2.56 16.27 3.22
C PHE A 60 2.34 17.70 2.74
N ALA A 61 2.13 18.69 3.63
CA ALA A 61 2.04 20.08 3.22
C ALA A 61 3.40 20.61 2.73
N ALA A 62 4.49 20.20 3.38
CA ALA A 62 5.84 20.48 2.92
C ALA A 62 6.15 19.79 1.58
N VAL A 63 5.76 18.52 1.42
CA VAL A 63 5.87 17.80 0.13
C VAL A 63 5.15 18.54 -1.00
N LYS A 64 3.91 19.00 -0.75
CA LYS A 64 3.13 19.77 -1.73
C LYS A 64 3.81 21.07 -2.16
N ASN A 65 4.54 21.71 -1.25
CA ASN A 65 5.22 22.99 -1.51
C ASN A 65 6.67 22.82 -2.01
N ALA A 66 7.20 21.60 -2.03
CA ALA A 66 8.55 21.32 -2.50
C ALA A 66 8.68 21.55 -4.01
N LYS A 67 9.88 21.87 -4.48
CA LYS A 67 10.13 21.93 -5.92
C LYS A 67 10.14 20.50 -6.48
N VAL A 68 9.60 20.32 -7.68
CA VAL A 68 9.56 18.99 -8.32
C VAL A 68 10.96 18.44 -8.57
N ASP A 69 11.93 19.32 -8.87
CA ASP A 69 13.31 18.95 -9.17
C ASP A 69 14.23 18.89 -7.93
N GLU A 70 13.65 18.85 -6.72
CA GLU A 70 14.40 18.89 -5.45
C GLU A 70 14.90 17.53 -4.93
#